data_AF-A0A0V1NBJ3-F1
#
_entry.id   AF-A0A0V1NBJ3-F1
#
_cell.length_a   1.000
_cell.length_b   1.000
_cell.length_c   1.000
_cell.angle_alpha   90.00
_cell.angle_beta   90.00
_cell.angle_gamma   90.00
#
_symmetry.space_group_name_H-M   'P 1'
#
loop_
_entity.id
_entity.type
_entity.pdbx_description
1 polymer ?
#
loop_
_entity_poly.entity_id
_entity_poly.type
_entity_poly.pdbx_seq_one_letter_code
_entity_poly.pdbx_strand_id
1 'polypeptide(L)'
;MKRLTRKFTNSSLILYRAVVYKAPAQNRGKALIAGPAPIAWQNTPVLTQANNHNHAVFKTLEHVIAPNDANKFIAYNNIPPDIPKVKTKSNSKGVLMMNPGAQDEASWIVHTIPGFPKALTGYVFPPAEIQKGHLFICLTIKESEIDAIGKFICMKKIKFPQNYLGDA
;
A
#
# COMPACT_ATOMS: atom_id res chain seq x y z
N MET A 1 23.81 1.27 -17.04
CA MET A 1 22.71 1.43 -16.04
C MET A 1 22.43 0.09 -15.38
N LYS A 2 22.80 -0.08 -14.10
CA LYS A 2 22.53 -1.33 -13.37
C LYS A 2 21.05 -1.38 -12.98
N ARG A 3 20.28 -2.21 -13.69
CA ARG A 3 18.89 -2.57 -13.36
C ARG A 3 18.93 -3.35 -12.04
N LEU A 4 18.26 -2.89 -10.99
CA LEU A 4 18.03 -3.69 -9.79
C LEU A 4 16.98 -4.77 -10.11
N THR A 5 17.41 -5.80 -10.82
CA THR A 5 16.67 -7.06 -11.00
C THR A 5 17.00 -8.08 -9.89
N ARG A 6 17.95 -7.78 -9.00
CA ARG A 6 18.21 -8.61 -7.82
C ARG A 6 17.56 -8.00 -6.57
N LYS A 7 16.63 -8.77 -6.00
CA LYS A 7 16.00 -8.65 -4.65
C LYS A 7 14.72 -7.80 -4.49
N PHE A 8 13.72 -8.02 -5.34
CA PHE A 8 12.32 -7.98 -4.87
C PHE A 8 11.69 -9.37 -4.76
N THR A 9 12.42 -10.40 -5.20
CA THR A 9 11.86 -11.74 -5.47
C THR A 9 12.16 -12.78 -4.39
N ASN A 10 12.99 -12.51 -3.38
CA ASN A 10 13.46 -13.61 -2.51
C ASN A 10 14.01 -13.18 -1.14
N SER A 11 13.30 -12.33 -0.40
CA SER A 11 13.62 -12.15 1.02
C SER A 11 12.33 -12.09 1.82
N SER A 12 12.04 -13.16 2.55
CA SER A 12 11.25 -12.99 3.77
C SER A 12 11.95 -11.93 4.63
N LEU A 13 11.20 -11.01 5.23
CA LEU A 13 11.60 -10.31 6.46
C LEU A 13 12.82 -9.38 6.35
N ILE A 14 12.79 -8.35 5.50
CA ILE A 14 13.67 -7.17 5.71
C ILE A 14 12.81 -5.91 5.77
N LEU A 15 12.77 -5.28 6.94
CA LEU A 15 12.15 -3.99 7.27
C LEU A 15 12.16 -3.00 6.09
N TYR A 16 11.00 -2.69 5.51
CA TYR A 16 10.89 -1.69 4.45
C TYR A 16 10.36 -0.38 5.01
N ARG A 17 11.24 0.62 5.16
CA ARG A 17 10.83 2.02 5.12
C ARG A 17 11.17 2.55 3.73
N ALA A 18 10.17 2.81 2.91
CA ALA A 18 10.36 3.31 1.57
C ALA A 18 9.45 4.50 1.27
N VAL A 19 9.98 5.47 0.54
CA VAL A 19 9.22 6.57 -0.04
C VAL A 19 9.28 6.41 -1.56
N VAL A 20 8.13 6.37 -2.21
CA VAL A 20 8.03 6.21 -3.66
C VAL A 20 7.27 7.39 -4.24
N TYR A 21 7.85 8.04 -5.25
CA TYR A 21 7.22 9.12 -5.99
C TYR A 21 7.01 8.73 -7.45
N LYS A 22 5.74 8.67 -7.88
CA LYS A 22 5.34 8.55 -9.29
C LYS A 22 5.16 9.95 -9.86
N ALA A 23 5.87 10.29 -10.93
CA ALA A 23 5.68 11.56 -11.60
C ALA A 23 4.38 11.59 -12.44
N PRO A 24 3.83 12.79 -12.74
CA PRO A 24 2.74 12.98 -13.70
C PRO A 24 3.04 12.33 -15.05
N ALA A 25 2.02 11.74 -15.68
CA ALA A 25 2.10 11.04 -16.97
C ALA A 25 3.15 9.91 -17.07
N GLN A 26 3.71 9.44 -15.95
CA GLN A 26 4.69 8.35 -15.92
C GLN A 26 4.12 7.09 -15.28
N ASN A 27 4.42 5.94 -15.87
CA ASN A 27 4.09 4.63 -15.27
C ASN A 27 5.15 4.15 -14.27
N ARG A 28 6.32 4.77 -14.26
CA ARG A 28 7.42 4.53 -13.32
C ARG A 28 7.60 5.74 -12.40
N GLY A 29 8.33 5.51 -11.32
CA GLY A 29 8.66 6.54 -10.35
C GLY A 29 10.12 6.45 -9.89
N LYS A 30 10.36 7.15 -8.79
CA LYS A 30 11.59 7.10 -8.02
C LYS A 30 11.28 6.55 -6.62
N ALA A 31 12.18 5.77 -6.05
CA ALA A 31 12.07 5.29 -4.67
C ALA A 31 13.32 5.63 -3.86
N LEU A 32 13.13 6.08 -2.63
CA LEU A 32 14.11 6.02 -1.55
C LEU A 32 13.77 4.83 -0.68
N ILE A 33 14.72 3.93 -0.49
CA ILE A 33 14.56 2.74 0.36
C ILE A 33 15.56 2.91 1.49
N ALA A 34 15.07 2.94 2.73
CA ALA A 34 15.92 2.99 3.91
C ALA A 34 16.79 1.74 3.99
N GLY A 35 18.04 1.94 4.39
CA GLY A 35 19.04 0.89 4.55
C GLY A 35 20.33 1.49 5.11
N PRO A 36 21.42 0.70 5.21
CA PRO A 36 22.69 1.15 5.79
C PRO A 36 23.30 2.38 5.09
N ALA A 37 22.94 2.62 3.83
CA ALA A 37 23.32 3.81 3.07
C ALA A 37 22.27 4.12 1.97
N PRO A 38 21.20 4.87 2.27
CA PRO A 38 20.25 5.32 1.25
C PRO A 38 20.85 6.53 0.53
N ILE A 39 21.70 6.29 -0.47
CA ILE A 39 22.53 7.34 -1.08
C ILE A 39 21.75 8.18 -2.11
N ALA A 40 20.70 7.63 -2.76
CA ALA A 40 19.97 8.34 -3.80
C ALA A 40 18.60 7.75 -4.13
N TRP A 41 17.74 8.57 -4.76
CA TRP A 41 16.51 8.15 -5.41
C TRP A 41 16.78 7.19 -6.58
N GLN A 42 16.15 6.02 -6.57
CA GLN A 42 16.34 4.98 -7.58
C GLN A 42 15.11 4.81 -8.46
N ASN A 43 15.28 4.42 -9.73
CA ASN A 43 14.15 4.14 -10.62
C ASN A 43 13.34 2.95 -10.09
N THR A 44 12.02 3.07 -10.06
CA THR A 44 11.15 1.95 -9.75
C THR A 44 10.86 1.10 -10.99
N PRO A 45 10.45 -0.16 -10.79
CA PRO A 45 9.65 -0.87 -11.78
C PRO A 45 8.33 -0.14 -12.10
N VAL A 46 7.55 -0.61 -13.08
CA VAL A 46 6.24 -0.01 -13.41
C VAL A 46 5.33 -0.10 -12.19
N LEU A 47 4.84 1.04 -11.70
CA LEU A 47 4.00 1.16 -10.50
C LEU A 47 2.50 1.07 -10.80
N THR A 48 2.11 1.24 -12.06
CA THR A 48 0.70 1.26 -12.48
C THR A 48 0.15 -0.12 -12.84
N GLN A 49 0.94 -1.18 -12.67
CA GLN A 49 0.60 -2.55 -13.02
C GLN A 49 1.23 -3.51 -12.00
N ALA A 50 0.66 -4.71 -11.86
CA ALA A 50 1.29 -5.82 -11.14
C ALA A 50 2.52 -6.33 -11.92
N ASN A 51 3.65 -5.63 -11.81
CA ASN A 51 4.86 -5.99 -12.55
C ASN A 51 5.57 -7.18 -11.86
N ASN A 52 5.16 -8.42 -12.14
CA ASN A 52 5.73 -9.65 -11.54
C ASN A 52 5.94 -9.54 -10.02
N HIS A 53 5.04 -8.83 -9.33
CA HIS A 53 5.09 -8.61 -7.89
C HIS A 53 6.39 -7.96 -7.38
N ASN A 54 7.09 -7.20 -8.22
CA ASN A 54 8.48 -6.80 -7.98
C ASN A 54 8.69 -5.37 -7.47
N HIS A 55 7.67 -4.71 -6.93
CA HIS A 55 7.84 -3.37 -6.35
C HIS A 55 7.19 -3.24 -4.98
N ALA A 56 7.76 -2.35 -4.15
CA ALA A 56 7.39 -2.18 -2.74
C ALA A 56 5.88 -1.94 -2.53
N VAL A 57 5.25 -1.16 -3.41
CA VAL A 57 3.79 -0.90 -3.35
C VAL A 57 2.98 -2.17 -3.56
N PHE A 58 3.32 -2.99 -4.57
CA PHE A 58 2.60 -4.24 -4.83
C PHE A 58 2.75 -5.20 -3.65
N LYS A 59 3.98 -5.37 -3.16
CA LYS A 59 4.27 -6.29 -2.05
C LYS A 59 3.50 -5.93 -0.77
N THR A 60 3.39 -4.64 -0.48
CA THR A 60 2.58 -4.17 0.66
C THR A 60 1.08 -4.44 0.49
N LEU A 61 0.62 -4.73 -0.73
CA LEU A 61 -0.79 -4.91 -1.08
C LEU A 61 -1.14 -6.32 -1.56
N GLU A 62 -0.18 -7.23 -1.71
CA GLU A 62 -0.36 -8.51 -2.40
C GLU A 62 -1.46 -9.39 -1.77
N HIS A 63 -1.72 -9.15 -0.50
CA HIS A 63 -2.67 -9.82 0.37
C HIS A 63 -3.98 -9.04 0.57
N VAL A 64 -4.07 -7.81 0.05
CA VAL A 64 -5.25 -6.95 0.05
C VAL A 64 -6.02 -7.11 -1.26
N ILE A 65 -5.28 -7.27 -2.36
CA ILE A 65 -5.83 -7.35 -3.72
C ILE A 65 -6.23 -8.77 -4.14
N ALA A 66 -5.84 -9.79 -3.36
CA ALA A 66 -6.15 -11.20 -3.62
C ALA A 66 -6.74 -11.86 -2.35
N PRO A 67 -7.71 -12.79 -2.49
CA PRO A 67 -8.26 -13.51 -1.34
C PRO A 67 -7.19 -14.33 -0.61
N ASN A 68 -7.18 -14.21 0.72
CA ASN A 68 -6.44 -15.08 1.62
C ASN A 68 -7.15 -15.07 2.98
N ASP A 69 -7.63 -16.23 3.41
CA ASP A 69 -8.44 -16.42 4.62
C ASP A 69 -7.67 -16.09 5.91
N ALA A 70 -6.34 -16.16 5.88
CA ALA A 70 -5.48 -15.82 7.01
C ALA A 70 -5.22 -14.31 7.13
N ASN A 71 -5.50 -13.53 6.08
CA ASN A 71 -5.09 -12.13 6.03
C ASN A 71 -6.13 -11.19 6.64
N LYS A 72 -5.62 -10.27 7.46
CA LYS A 72 -6.38 -9.16 8.03
C LYS A 72 -5.77 -7.87 7.53
N PHE A 73 -6.59 -6.97 7.01
CA PHE A 73 -6.16 -5.65 6.59
C PHE A 73 -7.22 -4.59 6.91
N ILE A 74 -6.79 -3.34 6.98
CA ILE A 74 -7.64 -2.16 7.13
C ILE A 74 -7.27 -1.22 6.00
N ALA A 75 -8.22 -0.89 5.13
CA ALA A 75 -8.05 0.14 4.11
C ALA A 75 -8.85 1.39 4.52
N TYR A 76 -8.25 2.56 4.33
CA TYR A 76 -8.90 3.85 4.59
C TYR A 76 -8.61 4.80 3.43
N ASN A 77 -9.64 5.50 2.96
CA ASN A 77 -9.51 6.45 1.86
C ASN A 77 -10.70 7.41 1.92
N ASN A 78 -10.45 8.72 1.74
CA ASN A 78 -11.55 9.70 1.65
C ASN A 78 -12.28 9.67 0.29
N ILE A 79 -11.72 8.97 -0.69
CA ILE A 79 -12.33 8.65 -1.98
C ILE A 79 -12.04 7.16 -2.25
N PRO A 80 -12.71 6.22 -1.57
CA PRO A 80 -12.49 4.79 -1.79
C PRO A 80 -12.98 4.35 -3.18
N PRO A 81 -12.46 3.23 -3.71
CA PRO A 81 -12.99 2.66 -4.96
C PRO A 81 -14.44 2.25 -4.77
N ASP A 82 -15.27 2.52 -5.79
CA ASP A 82 -16.66 2.07 -5.91
C ASP A 82 -17.64 2.51 -4.79
N ILE A 83 -17.20 3.35 -3.84
CA ILE A 83 -18.01 3.88 -2.75
C ILE A 83 -18.14 5.39 -2.91
N PRO A 84 -19.26 5.89 -3.48
CA PRO A 84 -19.48 7.32 -3.59
C PRO A 84 -19.84 7.95 -2.23
N LYS A 85 -19.45 9.22 -2.03
CA LYS A 85 -19.91 10.09 -0.93
C LYS A 85 -19.51 9.67 0.50
N VAL A 86 -18.25 9.30 0.71
CA VAL A 86 -17.70 9.11 2.07
C VAL A 86 -17.63 10.45 2.82
N LYS A 87 -18.27 10.54 3.99
CA LYS A 87 -18.18 11.69 4.90
C LYS A 87 -17.00 11.49 5.86
N THR A 88 -15.88 12.14 5.59
CA THR A 88 -14.71 12.13 6.49
C THR A 88 -14.11 13.54 6.61
N LYS A 89 -13.53 13.84 7.77
CA LYS A 89 -12.75 15.07 8.00
C LYS A 89 -11.29 14.94 7.57
N SER A 90 -10.82 13.71 7.33
CA SER A 90 -9.45 13.41 6.95
C SER A 90 -9.33 13.19 5.46
N ASN A 91 -8.27 13.74 4.84
CA ASN A 91 -7.91 13.48 3.44
C ASN A 91 -6.92 12.31 3.29
N SER A 92 -6.56 11.68 4.41
CA SER A 92 -5.57 10.60 4.47
C SER A 92 -6.08 9.34 3.77
N LYS A 93 -5.15 8.59 3.17
CA LYS A 93 -5.42 7.33 2.48
C LYS A 93 -4.30 6.35 2.73
N GLY A 94 -4.65 5.08 2.85
CA GLY A 94 -3.66 4.03 3.07
C GLY A 94 -4.26 2.68 3.40
N VAL A 95 -3.37 1.73 3.62
CA VAL A 95 -3.71 0.37 4.00
C VAL A 95 -2.77 -0.11 5.09
N LEU A 96 -3.33 -0.76 6.10
CA LEU A 96 -2.63 -1.53 7.12
C LEU A 96 -2.89 -3.01 6.87
N MET A 97 -1.86 -3.82 6.91
CA MET A 97 -1.94 -5.24 6.60
C MET A 97 -1.15 -6.03 7.63
N MET A 98 -1.80 -6.96 8.32
CA MET A 98 -1.16 -7.81 9.32
C MET A 98 -0.35 -8.89 8.59
N ASN A 99 0.86 -9.20 9.09
CA ASN A 99 1.65 -10.31 8.56
C ASN A 99 1.18 -11.63 9.20
N PRO A 100 0.57 -12.57 8.43
CA PRO A 100 0.12 -13.84 8.99
C PRO A 100 1.28 -14.79 9.36
N GLY A 101 2.48 -14.55 8.83
CA GLY A 101 3.65 -15.42 8.99
C GLY A 101 4.68 -14.93 10.01
N ALA A 102 4.47 -13.76 10.64
CA ALA A 102 5.38 -13.22 11.63
C ALA A 102 4.61 -12.64 12.83
N GLN A 103 5.13 -12.86 14.03
CA GLN A 103 4.50 -12.37 15.26
C GLN A 103 4.70 -10.85 15.39
N ASP A 104 3.61 -10.15 15.71
CA ASP A 104 3.61 -8.70 15.98
C ASP A 104 4.19 -7.85 14.84
N GLU A 105 3.97 -8.25 13.59
CA GLU A 105 4.44 -7.51 12.41
C GLU A 105 3.26 -7.13 11.49
N ALA A 106 3.28 -5.89 11.03
CA ALA A 106 2.33 -5.40 10.04
C ALA A 106 3.01 -4.46 9.03
N SER A 107 2.41 -4.33 7.86
CA SER A 107 2.80 -3.35 6.84
C SER A 107 1.80 -2.21 6.80
N TRP A 108 2.30 -0.98 6.67
CA TRP A 108 1.51 0.22 6.53
C TRP A 108 1.92 0.97 5.27
N ILE A 109 0.97 1.17 4.37
CA ILE A 109 1.14 2.06 3.21
C ILE A 109 0.27 3.29 3.38
N VAL A 110 0.87 4.47 3.19
CA VAL A 110 0.17 5.75 3.04
C VAL A 110 0.32 6.17 1.58
N HIS A 111 -0.77 6.62 0.97
CA HIS A 111 -0.73 7.07 -0.43
C HIS A 111 -1.63 8.27 -0.68
N THR A 112 -1.49 8.84 -1.88
CA THR A 112 -2.25 10.01 -2.34
C THR A 112 -3.34 9.67 -3.36
N ILE A 113 -3.43 8.40 -3.78
CA ILE A 113 -4.27 7.95 -4.90
C ILE A 113 -5.73 7.76 -4.49
N PRO A 114 -6.70 8.50 -5.06
CA PRO A 114 -8.13 8.22 -4.90
C PRO A 114 -8.52 6.94 -5.66
N GLY A 115 -9.50 6.20 -5.16
CA GLY A 115 -9.99 4.97 -5.80
C GLY A 115 -9.03 3.79 -5.69
N PHE A 116 -8.09 3.81 -4.75
CA PHE A 116 -7.05 2.78 -4.60
C PHE A 116 -6.84 2.39 -3.12
N PRO A 117 -6.43 1.14 -2.84
CA PRO A 117 -6.49 -0.03 -3.74
C PRO A 117 -7.91 -0.59 -3.79
N LYS A 118 -8.24 -1.27 -4.88
CA LYS A 118 -9.49 -2.03 -4.99
C LYS A 118 -9.28 -3.42 -4.38
N ALA A 119 -9.88 -3.64 -3.20
CA ALA A 119 -9.71 -4.87 -2.45
C ALA A 119 -10.30 -6.06 -3.21
N LEU A 120 -9.59 -7.19 -3.18
CA LEU A 120 -10.01 -8.49 -3.75
C LEU A 120 -10.25 -8.51 -5.28
N THR A 121 -9.87 -7.47 -6.03
CA THR A 121 -10.06 -7.43 -7.50
C THR A 121 -8.74 -7.33 -8.27
N GLY A 122 -7.62 -7.69 -7.65
CA GLY A 122 -6.29 -7.54 -8.24
C GLY A 122 -5.74 -6.10 -8.17
N TYR A 123 -4.50 -5.95 -8.64
CA TYR A 123 -3.82 -4.65 -8.64
C TYR A 123 -4.33 -3.76 -9.77
N VAL A 124 -5.23 -2.84 -9.46
CA VAL A 124 -5.78 -1.88 -10.42
C VAL A 124 -5.34 -0.48 -10.03
N PHE A 125 -4.45 0.12 -10.82
CA PHE A 125 -4.12 1.53 -10.68
C PHE A 125 -5.19 2.36 -11.41
N PRO A 126 -5.82 3.35 -10.76
CA PRO A 126 -6.89 4.13 -11.39
C PRO A 126 -6.40 4.86 -12.64
N PRO A 127 -7.02 4.65 -13.83
CA PRO A 127 -6.54 5.24 -15.08
C PRO A 127 -6.44 6.78 -15.06
N ALA A 128 -7.42 7.44 -14.42
CA ALA A 128 -7.44 8.91 -14.26
C ALA A 128 -6.25 9.45 -13.44
N GLU A 129 -5.62 8.60 -12.64
CA GLU A 129 -4.51 8.96 -11.75
C GLU A 129 -3.14 8.73 -12.41
N ILE A 130 -3.09 8.10 -13.60
CA ILE A 130 -1.83 7.92 -14.35
C ILE A 130 -1.26 9.27 -14.78
N GLN A 131 -2.12 10.24 -15.14
CA GLN A 131 -1.70 11.58 -15.55
C GLN A 131 -1.21 12.43 -14.37
N LYS A 132 -1.41 11.98 -13.12
CA LYS A 132 -1.08 12.74 -11.92
C LYS A 132 0.16 12.19 -11.21
N GLY A 133 0.76 13.05 -10.39
CA GLY A 133 1.86 12.67 -9.51
C GLY A 133 1.33 12.06 -8.21
N HIS A 134 1.98 11.00 -7.72
CA HIS A 134 1.56 10.33 -6.49
C HIS A 134 2.74 9.95 -5.60
N LEU A 135 2.54 10.14 -4.31
CA LEU A 135 3.43 9.66 -3.26
C LEU A 135 2.88 8.38 -2.63
N PHE A 136 3.80 7.46 -2.32
CA PHE A 136 3.60 6.34 -1.41
C PHE A 136 4.66 6.38 -0.30
N ILE A 137 4.26 6.05 0.91
CA ILE A 137 5.15 5.76 2.03
C ILE A 137 4.82 4.35 2.48
N CYS A 138 5.80 3.45 2.47
CA CYS A 138 5.66 2.06 2.90
C CYS A 138 6.49 1.87 4.17
N LEU A 139 5.89 1.33 5.23
CA LEU A 139 6.50 1.11 6.53
C LEU A 139 6.20 -0.30 7.01
N THR A 140 7.20 -0.99 7.56
CA THR A 140 6.97 -2.10 8.48
C THR A 140 6.80 -1.55 9.90
N ILE A 141 5.71 -1.92 10.56
CA ILE A 141 5.33 -1.51 11.91
C ILE A 141 5.01 -2.75 12.76
N LYS A 142 4.81 -2.57 14.07
CA LYS A 142 4.31 -3.65 14.90
C LYS A 142 2.79 -3.77 14.80
N GLU A 143 2.26 -4.99 14.89
CA GLU A 143 0.81 -5.20 14.93
C GLU A 143 0.18 -4.51 16.15
N SER A 144 0.88 -4.55 17.28
CA SER A 144 0.51 -3.88 18.53
C SER A 144 0.40 -2.34 18.42
N GLU A 145 1.01 -1.72 17.40
CA GLU A 145 0.90 -0.28 17.14
C GLU A 145 -0.37 0.10 16.36
N ILE A 146 -1.05 -0.86 15.73
CA ILE A 146 -2.21 -0.61 14.84
C ILE A 146 -3.33 0.12 15.57
N ASP A 147 -3.65 -0.26 16.81
CA ASP A 147 -4.75 0.36 17.55
C ASP A 147 -4.44 1.82 17.92
N ALA A 148 -3.18 2.13 18.22
CA ALA A 148 -2.74 3.51 18.44
C ALA A 148 -2.85 4.32 17.14
N ILE A 149 -2.37 3.78 16.02
CA ILE A 149 -2.49 4.41 14.70
C ILE A 149 -3.97 4.60 14.30
N GLY A 150 -4.81 3.61 14.56
CA GLY A 150 -6.27 3.62 14.38
C GLY A 150 -6.95 4.84 14.97
N LYS A 151 -6.62 5.15 16.21
CA LYS A 151 -7.18 6.29 16.96
C LYS A 151 -6.86 7.63 16.28
N PHE A 152 -5.63 7.81 15.80
CA PHE A 152 -5.20 9.09 15.22
C PHE A 152 -5.68 9.31 13.78
N ILE A 153 -5.82 8.24 12.99
CA ILE A 153 -6.29 8.33 11.61
C ILE A 153 -7.84 8.33 11.55
N CYS A 154 -8.51 8.25 12.71
CA CYS A 154 -9.96 8.12 12.86
C CYS A 154 -10.51 6.96 12.00
N MET A 155 -9.74 5.87 11.94
CA MET A 155 -10.15 4.67 11.24
C MET A 155 -11.23 3.98 12.08
N LYS A 156 -12.44 3.82 11.54
CA LYS A 156 -13.32 2.75 12.04
C LYS A 156 -12.60 1.44 11.70
N LYS A 157 -12.33 0.60 12.70
CA LYS A 157 -11.69 -0.72 12.53
C LYS A 157 -12.65 -1.59 11.70
N ILE A 158 -12.46 -1.64 10.38
CA ILE A 158 -13.26 -2.50 9.51
C ILE A 158 -12.66 -3.91 9.67
N LYS A 159 -13.34 -4.76 10.43
CA LYS A 159 -13.16 -6.20 10.28
C LYS A 159 -13.82 -6.53 8.95
N PHE A 160 -13.03 -6.93 7.96
CA PHE A 160 -13.57 -7.63 6.79
C PHE A 160 -13.75 -9.09 7.21
N PRO A 161 -14.96 -9.57 7.58
CA PRO A 161 -15.29 -10.92 7.16
C PRO A 161 -15.23 -10.91 5.63
N GLN A 162 -14.89 -12.03 4.99
CA GLN A 162 -14.74 -12.12 3.54
C GLN A 162 -15.97 -11.77 2.68
N ASN A 163 -17.02 -11.23 3.29
CA ASN A 163 -18.14 -10.66 2.59
C ASN A 163 -18.00 -9.14 2.63
N TYR A 164 -17.85 -8.54 1.45
CA TYR A 164 -18.45 -7.22 1.21
C TYR A 164 -19.82 -7.18 1.89
N LEU A 165 -20.13 -6.06 2.54
CA LEU A 165 -21.43 -5.42 2.76
C LEU A 165 -21.22 -4.51 3.98
N GLY A 166 -21.44 -3.20 3.85
CA GLY A 166 -22.77 -2.66 4.06
C GLY A 166 -22.89 -2.34 5.55
N ASP A 167 -22.72 -1.05 5.90
CA ASP A 167 -23.48 -0.33 6.92
C ASP A 167 -22.70 0.87 7.53
N ALA A 168 -23.26 2.06 7.27
CA ALA A 168 -23.10 3.36 7.95
C ALA A 168 -21.76 4.14 7.88
#